data_AF-A0AAD4X6Y7-F1
#
_entry.id   AF-A0AAD4X6Y7-F1
#
_cell.length_a   1.000
_cell.length_b   1.000
_cell.length_c   1.000
_cell.angle_alpha   90.00
_cell.angle_beta   90.00
_cell.angle_gamma   90.00
#
_symmetry.space_group_name_H-M   'P 1'
#
loop_
_entity.id
_entity.type
_entity.pdbx_description
1 polymer ?
#
loop_
_entity_poly.entity_id
_entity_poly.type
_entity_poly.pdbx_seq_one_letter_code
_entity_poly.pdbx_strand_id
1 'polypeptide(L)'
;MLFARNFHITWNDNLDHWDWFSEAESATSDVVIQVAELISLCFLEVHGNLDISKLSPGVKYEAVFVVKLKDTAYGWEVLVNLRLRFPEGKRLLHREI
;
A
#
# COMPACT_ATOMS: atom_id res chain seq x y z
N MET A 1 8.01 -3.20 9.71
CA MET A 1 7.43 -2.93 8.38
C MET A 1 6.50 -4.09 8.03
N LEU A 2 5.36 -3.84 7.38
CA LEU A 2 4.48 -4.89 6.87
C LEU A 2 4.72 -5.01 5.36
N PHE A 3 4.97 -6.22 4.86
CA PHE A 3 5.11 -6.48 3.42
C PHE A 3 3.75 -6.83 2.81
N ALA A 4 3.64 -6.77 1.48
CA ALA A 4 2.39 -7.02 0.76
C ALA A 4 1.70 -8.34 1.18
N ARG A 5 2.48 -9.40 1.44
CA ARG A 5 1.99 -10.71 1.90
C ARG A 5 1.36 -10.72 3.29
N ASN A 6 1.59 -9.69 4.11
CA ASN A 6 0.99 -9.55 5.43
C ASN A 6 -0.32 -8.73 5.39
N PHE A 7 -0.70 -8.19 4.24
CA PHE A 7 -1.98 -7.54 4.05
C PHE A 7 -3.02 -8.53 3.53
N HIS A 8 -4.26 -8.35 3.95
CA HIS A 8 -5.41 -8.88 3.25
C HIS A 8 -5.70 -7.98 2.05
N ILE A 9 -5.51 -8.50 0.85
CA ILE A 9 -5.72 -7.78 -0.40
C ILE A 9 -7.00 -8.34 -1.04
N THR A 10 -7.93 -7.48 -1.44
CA THR A 10 -9.19 -7.91 -2.04
C THR A 10 -8.90 -8.63 -3.37
N TRP A 11 -9.43 -9.86 -3.50
CA TRP A 11 -9.22 -10.76 -4.65
C TRP A 11 -7.76 -11.17 -4.90
N ASN A 12 -6.89 -11.16 -3.89
CA ASN A 12 -5.47 -11.51 -3.99
C ASN A 12 -5.14 -12.85 -4.65
N ASP A 13 -6.06 -13.82 -4.59
CA ASP A 13 -5.89 -15.15 -5.16
C ASP A 13 -6.30 -15.22 -6.64
N ASN A 14 -6.86 -14.14 -7.20
CA ASN A 14 -7.26 -14.07 -8.60
C ASN A 14 -6.12 -13.49 -9.47
N LEU A 15 -5.50 -14.37 -10.24
CA LEU A 15 -4.40 -14.03 -11.16
C LEU A 15 -4.82 -13.13 -12.34
N ASP A 16 -6.12 -13.02 -12.63
CA ASP A 16 -6.62 -12.09 -13.66
C ASP A 16 -6.57 -10.62 -13.17
N HIS A 17 -6.42 -10.41 -11.87
CA HIS A 17 -6.43 -9.09 -11.23
C HIS A 17 -5.11 -8.73 -10.59
N TRP A 18 -4.35 -9.72 -10.13
CA TRP A 18 -3.14 -9.54 -9.35
C TRP A 18 -1.98 -10.35 -9.89
N ASP A 19 -0.84 -9.71 -10.04
CA ASP A 19 0.45 -10.37 -10.21
C ASP A 19 1.30 -10.24 -8.94
N TRP A 20 2.18 -11.20 -8.73
CA TRP A 20 3.09 -11.24 -7.59
C TRP A 20 4.50 -11.51 -8.07
N PHE A 21 5.39 -10.56 -7.83
CA PHE A 21 6.80 -10.69 -8.20
C PHE A 21 7.73 -10.25 -7.08
N SER A 22 9.01 -10.59 -7.25
CA SER A 22 10.07 -10.25 -6.33
C SER A 22 10.80 -9.00 -6.80
N GLU A 23 10.93 -7.99 -5.95
CA GLU A 23 11.69 -6.77 -6.20
C GLU A 23 12.64 -6.50 -5.03
N ALA A 24 13.75 -5.80 -5.27
CA ALA A 24 14.57 -5.28 -4.19
C ALA A 24 13.76 -4.25 -3.39
N GLU A 25 13.85 -4.29 -2.06
CA GLU A 25 13.13 -3.37 -1.16
C GLU A 25 13.47 -1.90 -1.45
N SER A 26 14.70 -1.64 -1.89
CA SER A 26 15.16 -0.33 -2.34
C SER A 26 16.33 -0.49 -3.33
N ALA A 27 16.71 0.61 -3.99
CA ALA A 27 17.80 0.61 -4.97
C ALA A 27 19.17 0.20 -4.40
N THR A 28 19.33 0.20 -3.08
CA THR A 28 20.58 -0.16 -2.39
C THR A 28 20.40 -1.36 -1.44
N SER A 29 19.25 -2.02 -1.44
CA SER A 29 18.96 -3.14 -0.54
C SER A 29 19.16 -4.46 -1.24
N ASP A 30 19.89 -5.38 -0.60
CA ASP A 30 19.97 -6.79 -0.99
C ASP A 30 18.73 -7.59 -0.53
N VAL A 31 17.82 -6.96 0.21
CA VAL A 31 16.57 -7.58 0.67
C VAL A 31 15.58 -7.62 -0.49
N VAL A 32 15.17 -8.84 -0.84
CA VAL A 32 14.13 -9.07 -1.84
C VAL A 32 12.78 -9.23 -1.15
N ILE A 33 11.80 -8.47 -1.62
CA ILE A 33 10.43 -8.44 -1.09
C ILE A 33 9.45 -8.92 -2.16
N GLN A 34 8.33 -9.49 -1.72
CA GLN A 34 7.22 -9.75 -2.64
C GLN A 34 6.32 -8.53 -2.76
N VAL A 35 6.08 -8.14 -4.00
CA VAL A 35 5.24 -7.00 -4.38
C VAL A 35 3.98 -7.53 -5.04
N ALA A 36 2.83 -6.96 -4.67
CA ALA A 36 1.55 -7.22 -5.33
C ALA A 36 1.31 -6.12 -6.37
N GLU A 37 1.09 -6.51 -7.62
CA GLU A 37 0.76 -5.60 -8.70
C GLU A 37 -0.70 -5.77 -9.13
N LEU A 38 -1.41 -4.65 -9.18
CA LEU A 38 -2.78 -4.58 -9.66
C LEU A 38 -2.80 -4.45 -11.19
N ILE A 39 -3.39 -5.44 -11.87
CA ILE A 39 -3.35 -5.52 -13.35
C ILE A 39 -4.48 -4.71 -13.99
N SER A 40 -5.75 -4.91 -13.58
CA SER A 40 -6.90 -4.40 -14.35
C SER A 40 -8.14 -3.97 -13.55
N LEU A 41 -7.98 -3.59 -12.29
CA LEU A 41 -9.09 -3.07 -11.47
C LEU A 41 -9.07 -1.56 -11.34
N CYS A 42 -10.24 -0.96 -11.15
CA CYS A 42 -10.41 0.49 -10.96
C CYS A 42 -10.25 0.95 -9.49
N PHE A 43 -9.95 0.04 -8.56
CA PHE A 43 -9.70 0.37 -7.16
C PHE A 43 -8.71 -0.60 -6.52
N LEU A 44 -7.99 -0.09 -5.52
CA LEU A 44 -7.07 -0.83 -4.67
C LEU A 44 -7.65 -0.90 -3.25
N GLU A 45 -7.97 -2.10 -2.77
CA GLU A 45 -8.42 -2.32 -1.39
C GLU A 45 -7.49 -3.30 -0.66
N VAL A 46 -6.86 -2.80 0.41
CA VAL A 46 -5.91 -3.54 1.23
C VAL A 46 -6.18 -3.29 2.71
N HIS A 47 -6.16 -4.35 3.51
CA HIS A 47 -6.38 -4.31 4.94
C HIS A 47 -5.16 -4.87 5.66
N GLY A 48 -4.63 -4.12 6.62
CA GLY A 48 -3.51 -4.54 7.45
C GLY A 48 -3.86 -4.40 8.92
N ASN A 49 -3.29 -5.28 9.75
CA ASN A 49 -3.32 -5.14 11.19
C ASN A 49 -1.88 -5.05 11.70
N LEU A 50 -1.63 -4.07 12.57
CA LEU A 50 -0.36 -3.94 13.27
C LEU A 50 -0.61 -4.10 14.77
N ASP A 51 0.02 -5.12 15.34
CA ASP A 51 -0.04 -5.37 16.78
C ASP A 51 0.78 -4.32 17.52
N ILE A 52 0.07 -3.31 18.05
CA ILE A 52 0.69 -2.20 18.77
C ILE A 52 1.34 -2.63 20.09
N SER A 53 1.00 -3.82 20.63
CA SER A 53 1.61 -4.32 21.87
C SER A 53 3.10 -4.65 21.69
N LYS A 54 3.54 -4.84 20.45
CA LYS A 54 4.94 -5.06 20.09
C LYS A 54 5.74 -3.75 19.95
N LEU A 55 5.10 -2.60 20.06
CA LEU A 55 5.76 -1.30 19.99
C LEU A 55 6.28 -0.88 21.37
N SER A 56 7.42 -0.20 21.38
CA SER A 56 8.03 0.31 22.60
C SER A 56 7.23 1.50 23.14
N PRO A 57 6.86 1.51 24.44
CA PRO A 57 6.18 2.64 25.05
C PRO A 57 7.01 3.94 24.96
N GLY A 58 6.33 5.08 24.81
CA GLY A 58 6.97 6.41 24.80
C GLY A 58 7.71 6.78 23.50
N VAL A 59 7.72 5.90 22.50
CA VAL A 59 8.31 6.17 21.18
C VAL A 59 7.24 6.68 20.22
N LYS A 60 7.57 7.71 19.44
CA LYS A 60 6.71 8.20 18.36
C LYS A 60 6.94 7.34 17.12
N TYR A 61 5.87 6.71 16.63
CA TYR A 61 5.88 5.92 15.39
C TYR A 61 5.16 6.67 14.27
N GLU A 62 5.57 6.38 13.04
CA GLU A 62 4.91 6.87 11.82
C GLU A 62 4.42 5.67 11.00
N ALA A 63 3.20 5.80 10.46
CA ALA A 63 2.66 4.85 9.49
C ALA A 63 2.86 5.44 8.09
N VAL A 64 3.69 4.78 7.29
CA VAL A 64 3.99 5.19 5.91
C VAL A 64 3.47 4.12 4.95
N PHE A 65 2.75 4.56 3.92
CA PHE A 65 2.33 3.71 2.81
C PHE A 65 3.18 4.09 1.59
N VAL A 66 3.91 3.12 1.04
CA VAL A 66 4.69 3.30 -0.19
C VAL A 66 3.94 2.59 -1.31
N VAL A 67 3.49 3.35 -2.29
CA VAL A 67 2.76 2.85 -3.47
C VAL A 67 3.53 3.30 -4.72
N LYS A 68 3.72 2.39 -5.66
CA LYS A 68 4.41 2.65 -6.93
C LYS A 68 3.39 2.57 -8.06
N LEU A 69 3.31 3.64 -8.84
CA LEU A 69 2.58 3.66 -10.10
C LEU A 69 3.56 3.29 -11.22
N LYS A 70 3.14 2.39 -12.11
CA LYS A 70 3.91 2.10 -13.34
C LYS A 70 3.62 3.17 -14.38
N ASP A 71 4.58 3.42 -15.27
CA ASP A 71 4.42 4.37 -16.38
C ASP A 71 3.23 4.04 -17.30
N THR A 72 2.81 2.77 -17.31
CA THR A 72 1.64 2.29 -18.07
C THR A 72 0.31 2.44 -17.33
N ALA A 73 0.33 2.89 -16.07
CA ALA A 73 -0.90 3.15 -15.31
C ALA A 73 -1.65 4.36 -15.91
N TYR A 74 -2.97 4.26 -15.96
CA TYR A 74 -3.85 5.29 -16.50
C TYR A 74 -5.00 5.58 -15.51
N GLY A 75 -5.74 6.67 -15.72
CA GLY A 75 -6.76 7.19 -14.82
C GLY A 75 -6.23 8.17 -13.76
N TRP A 76 -4.91 8.35 -13.68
CA TRP A 76 -4.23 9.30 -12.78
C TRP A 76 -3.90 10.63 -13.47
N GLU A 77 -4.12 10.72 -14.79
CA GLU A 77 -4.08 11.98 -15.55
C GLU A 77 -5.16 12.99 -15.13
N VAL A 78 -6.07 12.59 -14.24
CA VAL A 78 -7.09 13.44 -13.62
C VAL A 78 -6.75 13.58 -12.13
N LEU A 79 -6.92 14.78 -11.59
CA LEU A 79 -6.67 15.09 -10.18
C LEU A 79 -7.25 14.03 -9.24
N VAL A 80 -6.37 13.35 -8.52
CA VAL A 80 -6.74 12.32 -7.54
C VAL A 80 -6.79 12.89 -6.14
N ASN A 81 -7.73 12.37 -5.36
CA ASN A 81 -7.91 12.75 -3.96
C ASN A 81 -7.44 11.60 -3.07
N LEU A 82 -6.28 11.77 -2.43
CA LEU A 82 -5.81 10.88 -1.38
C LEU A 82 -6.51 11.24 -0.07
N ARG A 83 -7.30 10.30 0.46
CA ARG A 83 -8.11 10.53 1.65
C ARG A 83 -7.78 9.53 2.76
N LEU A 84 -7.24 10.05 3.86
CA LEU A 84 -7.03 9.30 5.09
C LEU A 84 -8.24 9.45 6.01
N ARG A 85 -8.78 8.32 6.50
CA ARG A 85 -9.90 8.26 7.44
C ARG A 85 -9.42 7.67 8.76
N PHE A 86 -9.59 8.41 9.85
CA PHE A 86 -9.27 7.93 11.19
C PHE A 86 -10.49 7.21 11.80
N PRO A 87 -10.28 6.23 12.70
CA PRO A 87 -11.37 5.58 13.45
C PRO A 87 -12.25 6.59 14.22
N GLU A 88 -11.65 7.68 14.69
CA GLU A 88 -12.31 8.80 15.37
C GLU A 88 -13.21 9.65 14.44
N GLY A 89 -13.30 9.30 13.15
CA GLY A 89 -14.12 9.99 12.17
C GLY A 89 -13.44 11.19 11.49
N LYS A 90 -12.27 11.64 11.99
CA LYS A 90 -11.45 12.67 11.33
C LYS A 90 -11.04 12.21 9.93
N ARG A 91 -10.97 13.17 9.01
CA ARG A 91 -10.60 12.94 7.60
C ARG A 91 -9.49 13.92 7.22
N LEU A 92 -8.41 13.41 6.63
CA LEU A 92 -7.40 14.24 5.98
C LEU A 92 -7.50 14.00 4.47
N LEU A 93 -7.54 15.10 3.73
CA LEU A 93 -7.58 15.09 2.27
C LEU A 93 -6.29 15.71 1.76
N HIS A 94 -5.61 15.00 0.88
CA HIS A 94 -4.48 15.47 0.10
C HIS A 94 -4.82 15.33 -1.38
N ARG A 95 -4.53 16.36 -2.18
CA ARG A 95 -4.72 16.33 -3.63
C ARG A 95 -3.36 16.18 -4.27
N GLU A 96 -3.17 15.13 -5.07
CA GLU A 96 -2.03 15.06 -5.97
C GLU A 96 -2.43 15.59 -7.35
N ILE A 97 -1.48 16.29 -7.97
CA ILE A 97 -1.58 16.94 -9.28
C ILE A 97 -0.90 16.07 -10.32
#